data_AF-G3I4U0-F1
#
_entry.id   AF-G3I4U0-F1
#
_cell.length_a   1.000
_cell.length_b   1.000
_cell.length_c   1.000
_cell.angle_alpha   90.00
_cell.angle_beta   90.00
_cell.angle_gamma   90.00
#
_symmetry.space_group_name_H-M   'P 1'
#
loop_
_entity.id
_entity.type
_entity.pdbx_description
1 polymer ?
#
loop_
_entity_poly.entity_id
_entity_poly.type
_entity_poly.pdbx_seq_one_letter_code
_entity_poly.pdbx_strand_id
1 'polypeptide(L)'
;MLHVHVGGSLAVLGGKLYVSGGYDNTFELSDVVEAYDPETRAWSVVGRLPEPTFWHGSVSIFRQFMPQTPSGGRGFELNSGSDDMDAGRLRPPQNPDELH
;
A
#
# COMPACT_ATOMS: atom_id res chain seq x y z
N MET A 1 -17.40 -18.22 -19.40
CA MET A 1 -18.32 -17.51 -20.30
C MET A 1 -18.44 -16.11 -19.72
N LEU A 2 -18.21 -15.06 -20.52
CA LEU A 2 -18.29 -13.67 -20.03
C LEU A 2 -19.76 -13.35 -19.78
N HIS A 3 -20.14 -13.08 -18.53
CA HIS A 3 -21.52 -12.74 -18.23
C HIS A 3 -21.80 -11.29 -18.68
N VAL A 4 -22.91 -11.09 -19.37
CA VAL A 4 -23.45 -9.74 -19.53
C VAL A 4 -23.99 -9.34 -18.16
N HIS A 5 -23.80 -8.08 -17.75
CA HIS A 5 -24.28 -7.60 -16.46
C HIS A 5 -25.22 -6.41 -16.69
N VAL A 6 -26.42 -6.67 -17.21
CA VAL A 6 -27.41 -5.59 -17.41
C VAL A 6 -27.85 -5.10 -16.03
N GLY A 7 -27.55 -3.84 -15.72
CA GLY A 7 -27.82 -3.25 -14.41
C GLY A 7 -26.91 -3.77 -13.29
N GLY A 8 -25.77 -4.38 -13.60
CA GLY A 8 -24.74 -4.66 -12.59
C GLY A 8 -23.97 -3.40 -12.17
N SER A 9 -23.02 -3.55 -11.26
CA SER A 9 -22.13 -2.47 -10.82
C SER A 9 -20.68 -2.74 -11.22
N LEU A 10 -19.87 -1.68 -11.31
CA LEU A 10 -18.45 -1.71 -11.64
C LEU A 10 -17.63 -0.92 -10.61
N ALA A 11 -16.46 -1.44 -10.23
CA ALA A 11 -15.48 -0.69 -9.44
C ALA A 11 -14.04 -1.04 -9.83
N VAL A 12 -13.12 -0.08 -9.64
CA VAL A 12 -11.68 -0.28 -9.88
C VAL A 12 -10.99 -0.56 -8.54
N LEU A 13 -10.29 -1.67 -8.40
CA LEU A 13 -9.55 -2.00 -7.18
C LEU A 13 -8.22 -2.66 -7.53
N GLY A 14 -7.11 -2.20 -6.95
CA GLY A 14 -5.80 -2.83 -7.13
C GLY A 14 -5.36 -2.98 -8.60
N GLY A 15 -5.72 -2.03 -9.47
CA GLY A 15 -5.40 -2.07 -10.90
C GLY A 15 -6.28 -2.98 -11.76
N LYS A 16 -7.31 -3.60 -11.19
CA LYS A 16 -8.26 -4.48 -11.91
C LYS A 16 -9.67 -3.89 -11.89
N LEU A 17 -10.48 -4.23 -12.89
CA LEU A 17 -11.89 -3.86 -12.93
C LEU A 17 -12.72 -4.99 -12.35
N TYR A 18 -13.65 -4.69 -11.45
CA TYR A 18 -14.54 -5.67 -10.84
C TYR A 18 -15.98 -5.36 -11.26
N VAL A 19 -16.67 -6.37 -11.77
CA VAL A 19 -18.10 -6.33 -12.11
C VAL A 19 -18.84 -7.25 -11.17
N SER A 20 -20.02 -6.83 -10.69
CA SER A 20 -20.86 -7.63 -9.81
C SER A 20 -22.35 -7.46 -10.11
N GLY A 21 -23.13 -8.52 -9.89
CA GLY A 21 -24.60 -8.50 -9.98
C GLY A 21 -25.15 -8.24 -11.39
N GLY A 22 -26.41 -7.84 -11.51
CA GLY A 22 -27.10 -7.62 -12.78
C GLY A 22 -27.64 -8.90 -13.40
N TYR A 23 -28.29 -8.74 -14.56
CA TYR A 23 -28.84 -9.86 -15.33
C TYR A 23 -27.84 -10.39 -16.35
N ASP A 24 -27.74 -11.71 -16.42
CA ASP A 24 -26.97 -12.41 -17.44
C ASP A 24 -27.70 -12.53 -18.79
N ASN A 25 -27.07 -13.22 -19.74
CA ASN A 25 -27.61 -13.44 -21.08
C ASN A 25 -28.83 -14.38 -21.11
N THR A 26 -29.14 -15.05 -20.00
CA THR A 26 -30.32 -15.89 -19.81
C THR A 26 -31.45 -15.17 -19.08
N PHE A 27 -31.27 -13.88 -18.75
CA PHE A 27 -32.15 -13.09 -17.90
C PHE A 27 -32.26 -13.62 -16.46
N GLU A 28 -31.27 -14.37 -15.99
CA GLU A 28 -31.15 -14.74 -14.59
C GLU A 28 -30.38 -13.67 -13.82
N LEU A 29 -30.82 -13.40 -12.59
CA LEU A 29 -30.15 -12.45 -11.71
C LEU A 29 -28.86 -13.09 -11.19
N SER A 30 -27.73 -12.45 -11.46
CA SER A 30 -26.42 -12.97 -11.13
C SER A 30 -25.95 -12.55 -9.74
N ASP A 31 -25.29 -13.47 -9.03
CA ASP A 31 -24.47 -13.22 -7.84
C ASP A 31 -22.98 -13.20 -8.18
N VAL A 32 -22.57 -13.42 -9.43
CA VAL A 32 -21.17 -13.60 -9.81
C VAL A 32 -20.42 -12.27 -9.73
N VAL A 33 -19.18 -12.33 -9.22
CA VAL A 33 -18.21 -11.24 -9.30
C VAL A 33 -17.09 -11.63 -10.24
N GLU A 34 -16.93 -10.87 -11.32
CA GLU A 34 -15.88 -11.06 -12.31
C GLU A 34 -14.85 -9.92 -12.23
N ALA A 35 -13.57 -10.25 -12.40
CA ALA A 35 -12.50 -9.27 -12.48
C ALA A 35 -11.79 -9.32 -13.82
N TYR A 36 -11.62 -8.15 -14.45
CA TYR A 36 -10.77 -7.95 -15.61
C TYR A 36 -9.37 -7.57 -15.15
N ASP A 37 -8.40 -8.33 -15.61
CA ASP A 37 -6.98 -8.04 -15.47
C ASP A 37 -6.44 -7.41 -16.77
N PRO A 38 -6.05 -6.12 -16.78
CA PRO A 38 -5.49 -5.48 -17.95
C PRO A 38 -4.15 -6.07 -18.42
N GLU A 39 -3.37 -6.69 -17.54
CA GLU A 39 -2.06 -7.26 -17.88
C GLU A 39 -2.22 -8.52 -18.72
N THR A 40 -3.12 -9.41 -18.29
CA THR A 40 -3.40 -10.66 -19.00
C THR A 40 -4.52 -10.51 -20.04
N ARG A 41 -5.21 -9.35 -20.04
CA ARG A 41 -6.37 -9.03 -20.88
C ARG A 41 -7.47 -10.07 -20.79
N ALA A 42 -7.70 -10.58 -19.58
CA ALA A 42 -8.61 -11.67 -19.34
C ALA A 42 -9.56 -11.35 -18.19
N TRP A 43 -10.75 -11.91 -18.28
CA TRP A 43 -11.73 -11.93 -17.19
C TRP A 43 -11.61 -13.23 -16.41
N SER A 44 -11.86 -13.16 -15.11
CA SER A 44 -11.92 -14.32 -14.21
C SER A 44 -13.02 -14.15 -13.18
N VAL A 45 -13.66 -15.24 -12.78
CA VAL A 45 -14.59 -15.22 -11.64
C VAL A 45 -13.76 -15.17 -10.36
N VAL A 46 -13.97 -14.13 -9.55
CA VAL A 46 -13.20 -13.86 -8.32
C VAL A 46 -14.01 -14.04 -7.04
N GLY A 47 -15.33 -14.20 -7.16
CA GLY A 47 -16.19 -14.42 -6.01
C GLY A 47 -17.67 -14.39 -6.36
N ARG A 48 -18.49 -14.39 -5.31
CA ARG A 48 -19.95 -14.28 -5.38
C ARG A 48 -20.46 -13.31 -4.32
N LEU A 49 -21.53 -12.60 -4.65
CA LEU A 49 -22.31 -11.81 -3.70
C LEU A 49 -23.11 -12.75 -2.78
N PRO A 50 -23.44 -12.33 -1.55
CA PRO A 50 -24.28 -13.13 -0.66
C PRO A 50 -25.67 -13.40 -1.24
N GLU A 51 -26.22 -12.43 -1.98
CA GLU A 51 -27.50 -12.52 -2.67
C GLU A 51 -27.36 -11.89 -4.07
N PRO A 52 -27.99 -12.45 -5.11
CA PRO A 52 -28.07 -11.83 -6.43
C PRO A 52 -28.77 -10.46 -6.35
N THR A 53 -28.21 -9.44 -7.02
CA THR A 53 -28.73 -8.05 -6.96
C THR A 53 -28.49 -7.31 -8.27
N PHE A 54 -29.26 -6.25 -8.52
CA PHE A 54 -29.11 -5.36 -9.67
C PHE A 54 -29.41 -3.91 -9.26
N TRP A 55 -29.00 -2.95 -10.09
CA TRP A 55 -29.12 -1.51 -9.88
C TRP A 55 -28.44 -1.00 -8.60
N HIS A 56 -27.45 -1.74 -8.10
CA HIS A 56 -26.64 -1.33 -6.96
C HIS A 56 -25.45 -0.47 -7.39
N GLY A 57 -24.90 0.26 -6.43
CA GLY A 57 -23.66 1.01 -6.58
C GLY A 57 -22.48 0.28 -5.94
N SER A 58 -21.29 0.50 -6.47
CA SER A 58 -20.04 0.03 -5.88
C SER A 58 -19.01 1.15 -5.79
N VAL A 59 -18.25 1.17 -4.70
CA VAL A 59 -17.15 2.12 -4.48
C VAL A 59 -15.96 1.36 -3.92
N SER A 60 -14.76 1.69 -4.41
CA SER A 60 -13.52 1.15 -3.88
C SER A 60 -12.98 2.06 -2.80
N ILE A 61 -12.60 1.47 -1.67
CA ILE A 61 -11.99 2.19 -0.55
C ILE A 61 -10.54 1.71 -0.42
N PHE A 62 -9.60 2.64 -0.62
CA PHE A 62 -8.19 2.39 -0.33
C PHE A 62 -7.91 2.79 1.11
N ARG A 63 -7.56 1.82 1.96
CA ARG A 63 -7.12 2.11 3.32
C ARG A 63 -5.61 2.21 3.35
N GLN A 64 -5.08 3.42 3.36
CA GLN A 64 -3.66 3.63 3.63
C GLN A 64 -3.41 3.27 5.10
N PHE A 65 -2.73 2.15 5.32
CA PHE A 65 -2.11 1.91 6.63
C PHE A 65 -1.00 2.94 6.76
N MET A 66 -1.23 4.01 7.52
CA MET A 66 -0.15 4.83 8.04
C MET A 66 0.33 4.14 9.31
N PRO A 67 1.50 3.47 9.33
CA PRO A 67 2.14 3.18 10.59
C PRO A 67 2.33 4.54 11.26
N GLN A 68 1.85 4.70 12.49
CA GLN A 68 2.19 5.88 13.26
C GLN A 68 3.72 5.93 13.30
N THR A 69 4.33 6.91 12.65
CA THR A 69 5.74 7.21 12.88
C THR A 69 5.84 7.40 14.39
N PRO A 70 6.65 6.61 15.11
CA PRO A 70 6.81 6.85 16.53
C PRO A 70 7.27 8.30 16.68
N SER A 71 6.39 9.15 17.20
CA SER A 71 6.71 10.50 17.64
C SER A 71 7.52 10.39 18.93
N GLY A 72 8.69 9.76 18.83
CA GLY A 72 9.66 9.58 19.89
C GLY A 72 10.97 10.18 19.41
N GLY A 73 11.17 11.45 19.76
CA GLY A 73 12.25 12.28 19.23
C GLY A 73 13.66 11.80 19.58
N ARG A 74 14.55 11.95 18.61
CA ARG A 74 15.90 12.48 18.83
C ARG A 74 16.19 13.44 17.68
N GLY A 75 16.42 14.70 18.03
CA GLY A 75 16.72 15.76 17.07
C GLY A 75 17.94 15.42 16.24
N PHE A 76 17.89 15.80 14.97
CA PHE A 76 19.09 16.01 14.18
C PHE A 76 19.89 17.13 14.86
N GLU A 77 20.94 16.78 15.59
CA GLU A 77 21.99 17.75 15.93
C GLU A 77 22.71 18.08 14.62
N LEU A 78 22.35 19.23 14.04
CA LEU A 78 23.20 19.90 13.06
C LEU A 78 24.44 20.36 13.82
N ASN A 79 25.55 19.64 13.70
CA ASN A 79 26.84 20.11 14.18
C ASN A 79 27.30 21.27 13.29
N SER A 80 26.79 22.47 13.57
CA SER A 80 27.35 23.73 13.09
C SER A 80 28.46 24.15 14.04
N GLY A 81 29.64 23.58 13.85
CA GLY A 81 30.86 23.95 14.55
C GLY A 81 32.00 24.07 13.55
N SER A 82 32.07 25.23 12.89
CA SER A 82 33.29 25.70 12.24
C SER A 82 34.33 26.03 13.30
N ASP A 83 35.59 25.78 12.94
CA ASP A 83 36.81 26.25 13.59
C ASP A 83 37.17 25.57 14.91
N ASP A 84 38.20 24.71 14.87
CA ASP A 84 39.45 25.09 15.54
C ASP A 84 40.65 24.28 15.03
N MET A 85 41.72 25.03 14.78
CA MET A 85 43.00 24.60 14.26
C MET A 85 43.73 23.64 15.19
N ASP A 86 44.48 22.74 14.56
CA ASP A 86 45.60 22.01 15.15
C ASP A 86 46.62 22.98 15.79
N ALA A 87 46.69 22.94 17.12
CA ALA A 87 47.82 23.43 17.88
C ALA A 87 48.03 22.51 19.10
N GLY A 88 49.18 21.84 19.11
CA GLY A 88 49.52 20.78 20.05
C GLY A 88 49.34 21.15 21.52
N ARG A 89 48.83 20.18 22.29
CA ARG A 89 49.00 20.11 23.73
C ARG A 89 49.27 18.65 24.14
N LEU A 90 50.44 18.46 24.72
CA LEU A 90 51.07 17.21 25.12
C LEU A 90 50.13 16.32 25.94
N ARG A 91 50.03 15.03 25.60
CA ARG A 91 49.48 14.03 26.52
C ARG A 91 50.48 13.84 27.66
N PRO A 92 50.08 13.92 28.93
CA PRO A 92 50.96 13.51 30.03
C PRO A 92 51.13 11.98 29.99
N PRO A 93 52.35 11.44 30.21
CA PRO A 93 52.56 10.00 30.29
C PRO A 93 51.81 9.42 31.48
N GLN A 94 51.08 8.33 31.26
CA GLN A 94 50.25 7.65 32.27
C GLN A 94 50.92 6.40 32.87
N ASN A 95 52.22 6.17 32.64
CA ASN A 95 52.88 4.98 33.16
C ASN A 95 54.31 5.26 33.67
N PRO A 96 54.70 4.81 34.88
CA PRO A 96 56.02 5.04 35.45
C PRO A 96 57.18 4.21 34.83
N ASP A 97 56.94 3.43 33.77
CA ASP A 97 57.95 2.51 33.20
C ASP A 97 58.73 3.05 31.98
N GLU A 98 58.57 4.32 31.57
CA GLU A 98 59.30 4.91 30.42
C GLU A 98 60.55 5.74 30.83
N LEU A 99 61.22 5.37 31.93
CA LEU A 99 62.53 5.90 32.31
C LEU A 99 63.60 4.80 32.27
N HIS A 100 63.97 4.34 31.08
CA HIS A 100 65.19 3.57 30.80
C HIS A 100 65.72 3.83 29.39
#